data_AF-A0A967CJM6-F1
#
_entry.id   AF-A0A967CJM6-F1
#
_cell.length_a   1.000
_cell.length_b   1.000
_cell.length_c   1.000
_cell.angle_alpha   90.00
_cell.angle_beta   90.00
_cell.angle_gamma   90.00
#
_symmetry.space_group_name_H-M   'P 1'
#
loop_
_entity.id
_entity.type
_entity.pdbx_description
1 polymer ?
#
loop_
_entity_poly.entity_id
_entity_poly.type
_entity_poly.pdbx_seq_one_letter_code
_entity_poly.pdbx_strand_id
1 'polypeptide(L)'
;MSNDPVQVEGYLDLRDEGYGFLRLGGYLGTRNDAYVSVRFTRQYGLRKGDHITGLSRPAGRNEKNPALLEVHTVNGESPEKARNRKKFEDLTPLFPDEKLVLSSLADPLNMTARIIDLISPIGKGQRGIIVSPPKAGK
;
A
#
# COMPACT_ATOMS: atom_id res chain seq x y z
N MET A 1 -10.96 28.53 -8.40
CA MET A 1 -10.55 27.11 -8.43
C MET A 1 -11.81 26.33 -8.68
N SER A 2 -11.87 25.49 -9.72
CA SER A 2 -13.10 24.78 -10.05
C SER A 2 -13.50 23.88 -8.88
N ASN A 3 -14.80 23.80 -8.60
CA ASN A 3 -15.35 22.98 -7.52
C ASN A 3 -15.59 21.53 -7.98
N ASP A 4 -15.05 21.18 -9.14
CA ASP A 4 -15.28 19.90 -9.79
C ASP A 4 -14.55 18.78 -9.04
N PRO A 5 -15.18 17.61 -8.91
CA PRO A 5 -14.52 16.42 -8.41
C PRO A 5 -13.27 16.08 -9.24
N VAL A 6 -12.18 15.73 -8.56
CA VAL A 6 -10.92 15.28 -9.16
C VAL A 6 -10.66 13.83 -8.79
N GLN A 7 -10.13 13.05 -9.73
CA GLN A 7 -9.67 11.70 -9.45
C GLN A 7 -8.47 11.72 -8.51
N VAL A 8 -8.49 10.81 -7.54
CA VAL A 8 -7.44 10.67 -6.53
C VAL A 8 -7.08 9.21 -6.33
N GLU A 9 -5.83 8.98 -5.95
CA GLU A 9 -5.25 7.68 -5.67
C GLU A 9 -4.24 7.83 -4.53
N GLY A 10 -4.25 6.91 -3.57
CA GLY A 10 -3.33 6.98 -2.44
C GLY A 10 -3.53 5.91 -1.39
N TYR A 11 -2.82 6.04 -0.27
CA TYR A 11 -2.90 5.10 0.85
C TYR A 11 -3.68 5.69 2.03
N LEU A 12 -4.58 4.90 2.60
CA LEU A 12 -5.40 5.30 3.74
C LEU A 12 -4.60 5.30 5.05
N ASP A 13 -4.44 6.47 5.64
CA ASP A 13 -4.04 6.63 7.04
C ASP A 13 -5.29 6.78 7.92
N LEU A 14 -5.76 5.64 8.43
CA LEU A 14 -6.94 5.54 9.30
C LEU A 14 -6.59 5.93 10.74
N ARG A 15 -7.45 6.72 11.37
CA ARG A 15 -7.38 7.08 12.79
C ARG A 15 -8.22 6.14 13.64
N ASP A 16 -7.94 6.09 14.94
CA ASP A 16 -8.62 5.21 15.88
C ASP A 16 -10.12 5.55 16.02
N GLU A 17 -10.49 6.82 15.79
CA GLU A 17 -11.90 7.27 15.78
C GLU A 17 -12.65 6.84 14.50
N GLY A 18 -11.97 6.19 13.55
CA GLY A 18 -12.56 5.56 12.37
C GLY A 18 -12.69 6.47 11.15
N TYR A 19 -12.28 7.74 11.22
CA TYR A 19 -12.05 8.58 10.03
C TYR A 19 -10.58 8.48 9.62
N GLY A 20 -10.23 8.98 8.43
CA GLY A 20 -8.85 8.94 7.99
C GLY A 20 -8.52 9.98 6.93
N PHE A 21 -7.31 9.88 6.39
CA PHE A 21 -6.85 10.67 5.26
C PHE A 21 -6.25 9.77 4.21
N LEU A 22 -6.66 9.97 2.95
CA LEU A 22 -6.02 9.37 1.79
C LEU A 22 -4.77 10.18 1.45
N ARG A 23 -3.59 9.59 1.66
CA ARG A 23 -2.31 10.24 1.42
C ARG A 23 -1.98 10.19 -0.07
N LEU A 24 -1.90 11.35 -0.71
CA LEU A 24 -1.71 11.46 -2.18
C LEU A 24 -0.26 11.71 -2.60
N GLY A 25 0.55 12.32 -1.72
CA GLY A 25 1.92 12.77 -2.02
C GLY A 25 3.02 11.95 -1.35
N GLY A 26 2.68 10.79 -0.77
CA GLY A 26 3.60 9.96 0.03
C GLY A 26 2.95 9.47 1.31
N TYR A 27 3.74 9.19 2.35
CA TYR A 27 3.22 8.66 3.63
C TYR A 27 3.08 9.72 4.72
N LEU A 28 3.57 10.94 4.47
CA LEU A 28 3.47 12.07 5.39
C LEU A 28 2.21 12.87 5.11
N GLY A 29 1.66 13.47 6.16
CA GLY A 29 0.45 14.27 6.04
C GLY A 29 0.67 15.57 5.27
N THR A 30 -0.20 15.83 4.31
CA THR A 30 -0.22 17.07 3.52
C THR A 30 -1.61 17.71 3.51
N ARG A 31 -1.69 18.98 3.10
CA ARG A 31 -2.98 19.66 2.91
C ARG A 31 -3.77 19.16 1.70
N ASN A 32 -3.11 18.42 0.81
CA ASN A 32 -3.74 17.86 -0.38
C ASN A 32 -4.40 16.51 -0.09
N ASP A 33 -4.12 15.90 1.07
CA ASP A 33 -4.69 14.60 1.42
C ASP A 33 -6.21 14.70 1.58
N ALA A 34 -6.92 13.74 0.99
CA ALA A 34 -8.37 13.72 1.01
C ALA A 34 -8.89 13.13 2.33
N TYR A 35 -9.73 13.86 3.04
CA TYR A 35 -10.45 13.37 4.21
C TYR A 35 -11.36 12.21 3.83
N VAL A 36 -11.29 11.12 4.60
CA VAL A 36 -12.12 9.92 4.46
C VAL A 36 -13.02 9.82 5.68
N SER A 37 -14.34 9.87 5.44
CA SER A 37 -15.33 9.84 6.51
C SER A 37 -15.47 8.45 7.15
N VAL A 38 -15.94 8.43 8.40
CA VAL A 38 -16.29 7.19 9.12
C VAL A 38 -17.33 6.36 8.36
N ARG A 39 -18.19 7.00 7.56
CA ARG A 39 -19.17 6.30 6.73
C ARG A 39 -18.49 5.41 5.71
N PHE A 40 -17.50 5.92 4.97
CA PHE A 40 -16.79 5.12 3.96
C PHE A 40 -15.96 4.00 4.57
N THR A 41 -15.29 4.27 5.69
CA THR A 41 -14.48 3.27 6.37
C THR A 41 -15.32 2.09 6.84
N ARG A 42 -16.52 2.36 7.41
CA ARG A 42 -17.47 1.32 7.79
C ARG A 42 -18.13 0.62 6.60
N GLN A 43 -18.56 1.38 5.60
CA GLN A 43 -19.28 0.86 4.43
C GLN A 43 -18.43 -0.17 3.67
N TYR A 44 -17.15 0.14 3.42
CA TYR A 44 -16.25 -0.71 2.63
C TYR A 44 -15.30 -1.56 3.48
N GLY A 45 -15.40 -1.51 4.81
CA GLY A 45 -14.50 -2.24 5.71
C GLY A 45 -13.03 -1.85 5.52
N LEU A 46 -12.78 -0.55 5.32
CA LEU A 46 -11.44 -0.02 5.05
C LEU A 46 -10.53 -0.20 6.26
N ARG A 47 -9.25 -0.46 5.99
CA ARG A 47 -8.20 -0.68 6.98
C ARG A 47 -7.02 0.25 6.67
N LYS A 48 -6.23 0.55 7.70
CA LYS A 48 -4.99 1.33 7.53
C LYS A 48 -4.09 0.66 6.50
N GLY A 49 -3.56 1.45 5.57
CA GLY A 49 -2.71 0.97 4.48
C GLY A 49 -3.47 0.53 3.23
N ASP A 50 -4.80 0.59 3.21
CA ASP A 50 -5.55 0.35 1.98
C ASP A 50 -5.19 1.38 0.90
N HIS A 51 -4.88 0.87 -0.28
CA HIS A 51 -4.71 1.67 -1.48
C HIS A 51 -6.08 1.94 -2.10
N ILE A 52 -6.47 3.20 -2.21
CA ILE A 52 -7.82 3.59 -2.64
C ILE A 52 -7.71 4.50 -3.86
N THR A 53 -8.52 4.20 -4.88
CA THR A 53 -8.80 5.14 -5.98
C THR A 53 -10.23 5.66 -5.85
N GLY A 54 -10.48 6.89 -6.31
CA GLY A 54 -11.80 7.48 -6.21
C GLY A 54 -11.88 8.92 -6.71
N LEU A 55 -12.95 9.61 -6.32
CA LEU A 55 -13.14 11.03 -6.57
C LEU A 55 -13.04 11.80 -5.26
N SER A 56 -12.37 12.94 -5.27
CA SER A 56 -12.39 13.89 -4.17
C SER A 56 -12.88 15.24 -4.64
N ARG A 57 -13.53 15.99 -3.74
CA ARG A 57 -13.79 17.41 -3.97
C ARG A 57 -12.76 18.27 -3.25
N PRO A 58 -12.46 19.47 -3.79
CA PRO A 58 -11.72 20.48 -3.06
C PRO A 58 -12.31 20.77 -1.68
N ALA A 59 -11.46 21.26 -0.78
CA ALA A 59 -11.87 21.69 0.55
C ALA A 59 -12.89 22.84 0.45
N GLY A 60 -14.01 22.73 1.17
CA GLY A 60 -14.95 23.83 1.32
C GLY A 60 -14.37 24.98 2.16
N ARG A 61 -15.10 26.11 2.25
CA ARG A 61 -14.64 27.31 2.99
C ARG A 61 -14.20 27.05 4.44
N ASN A 62 -14.81 26.07 5.11
CA ASN A 62 -14.54 25.73 6.51
C ASN A 62 -13.77 24.41 6.68
N GLU A 63 -13.27 23.83 5.60
CA GLU A 63 -12.53 22.56 5.61
C GLU A 63 -11.06 22.81 5.32
N LYS A 64 -10.17 22.09 6.04
CA LYS A 64 -8.72 22.21 5.86
C LYS A 64 -8.16 21.35 4.73
N ASN A 65 -8.91 20.32 4.34
CA ASN A 65 -8.49 19.27 3.42
C ASN A 65 -9.59 19.00 2.40
N PRO A 66 -9.25 18.56 1.18
CA PRO A 66 -10.20 17.93 0.26
C PRO A 66 -10.97 16.81 0.95
N ALA A 67 -12.13 16.44 0.42
CA ALA A 67 -12.93 15.34 0.96
C ALA A 67 -13.17 14.27 -0.12
N LEU A 68 -12.97 13.01 0.24
CA LEU A 68 -13.30 11.88 -0.63
C LEU A 68 -14.83 11.84 -0.83
N LEU A 69 -15.26 11.83 -2.08
CA LEU A 69 -16.66 11.77 -2.49
C LEU A 69 -17.09 10.35 -2.85
N GLU A 70 -16.22 9.61 -3.54
CA GLU A 70 -16.54 8.28 -4.05
C GLU A 70 -15.30 7.38 -3.97
N VAL A 71 -15.53 6.09 -3.77
CA VAL A 71 -14.50 5.04 -3.75
C VAL A 71 -14.71 4.18 -4.98
N HIS A 72 -13.74 4.14 -5.88
CA HIS A 72 -13.78 3.31 -7.09
C HIS A 72 -13.17 1.94 -6.85
N THR A 73 -11.98 1.88 -6.25
CA THR A 73 -11.30 0.61 -5.95
C THR A 73 -10.62 0.62 -4.58
N VAL A 74 -10.46 -0.56 -4.01
CA VAL A 74 -9.65 -0.81 -2.81
C VAL A 74 -8.67 -1.92 -3.14
N ASN A 75 -7.36 -1.63 -3.04
CA ASN A 75 -6.26 -2.52 -3.43
C ASN A 75 -6.40 -3.10 -4.85
N GLY A 76 -6.88 -2.28 -5.79
CA GLY A 76 -7.08 -2.68 -7.19
C GLY A 76 -8.35 -3.49 -7.47
N GLU A 77 -9.15 -3.79 -6.44
CA GLU A 77 -10.39 -4.56 -6.57
C GLU A 77 -11.64 -3.73 -6.25
N SER A 78 -12.82 -4.29 -6.55
CA SER A 78 -14.10 -3.69 -6.18
C SER A 78 -14.17 -3.44 -4.66
N PRO A 79 -14.66 -2.28 -4.20
CA PRO A 79 -14.73 -1.93 -2.78
C PRO A 79 -15.52 -2.95 -1.94
N GLU A 80 -16.50 -3.63 -2.53
CA GLU A 80 -17.31 -4.64 -1.85
C GLU A 80 -16.50 -5.86 -1.40
N LYS A 81 -15.49 -6.26 -2.18
CA LYS A 81 -14.64 -7.40 -1.84
C LYS A 81 -13.73 -7.13 -0.64
N ALA A 82 -13.36 -5.87 -0.42
CA ALA A 82 -12.47 -5.48 0.67
C ALA A 82 -13.06 -5.81 2.05
N ARG A 83 -14.39 -5.87 2.18
CA ARG A 83 -15.07 -6.16 3.44
C ARG A 83 -14.88 -7.60 3.91
N ASN A 84 -14.84 -8.55 2.98
CA ASN A 84 -14.80 -9.99 3.27
C ASN A 84 -13.38 -10.57 3.35
N ARG A 85 -12.34 -9.76 3.08
CA ARG A 85 -10.96 -10.22 3.13
C ARG A 85 -10.56 -10.58 4.57
N LYS A 86 -9.82 -11.69 4.70
CA LYS A 86 -9.22 -12.10 5.98
C LYS A 86 -8.28 -11.02 6.51
N LYS A 87 -8.08 -10.96 7.83
CA LYS A 87 -7.00 -10.12 8.38
C LYS A 87 -5.68 -10.83 8.16
N PHE A 88 -4.62 -10.06 7.98
CA PHE A 88 -3.28 -10.61 7.79
C PHE A 88 -2.84 -11.46 9.00
N GLU A 89 -3.20 -11.03 10.22
CA GLU A 89 -2.91 -11.74 11.48
C GLU A 89 -3.62 -13.10 11.60
N ASP A 90 -4.73 -13.29 10.87
CA ASP A 90 -5.51 -14.54 10.88
C ASP A 90 -4.99 -15.54 9.83
N LEU A 91 -3.98 -15.19 9.04
CA LEU A 91 -3.41 -16.08 8.03
C LEU A 91 -2.48 -17.10 8.71
N THR A 92 -2.56 -18.36 8.27
CA THR A 92 -1.64 -19.40 8.74
C THR A 92 -0.23 -19.11 8.22
N PRO A 93 0.77 -18.93 9.10
CA PRO A 93 2.15 -18.76 8.65
C PRO A 93 2.67 -20.09 8.09
N LEU A 94 3.29 -20.02 6.92
CA LEU A 94 3.92 -21.15 6.26
C LEU A 94 5.38 -20.80 5.94
N PHE A 95 6.23 -21.82 5.85
CA PHE A 95 7.56 -21.64 5.30
C PHE A 95 7.48 -21.36 3.79
N PRO A 96 8.42 -20.57 3.23
CA PRO A 96 8.48 -20.36 1.79
C PRO A 96 8.61 -21.68 1.02
N ASP A 97 7.71 -21.90 0.08
CA ASP A 97 7.64 -23.06 -0.80
C ASP A 97 7.95 -22.71 -2.26
N GLU A 98 7.78 -21.44 -2.64
CA GLU A 98 8.11 -20.92 -3.96
C GLU A 98 9.38 -20.06 -3.93
N LYS A 99 10.38 -20.45 -4.75
CA LYS A 99 11.64 -19.71 -4.92
C LYS A 99 11.44 -18.48 -5.80
N LEU A 100 11.96 -17.34 -5.37
CA LEU A 100 12.19 -16.15 -6.19
C LEU A 100 13.54 -16.29 -6.87
N VAL A 101 13.54 -16.54 -8.18
CA VAL A 101 14.78 -16.66 -8.97
C VAL A 101 15.30 -15.26 -9.27
N LEU A 102 16.50 -14.94 -8.77
CA LEU A 102 17.12 -13.63 -8.98
C LEU A 102 17.96 -13.59 -10.26
N SER A 103 18.56 -14.72 -10.64
CA SER A 103 19.34 -14.83 -11.87
C SER A 103 18.44 -14.81 -13.11
N SER A 104 18.95 -14.23 -14.19
CA SER A 104 18.21 -14.09 -15.45
C SER A 104 19.08 -14.46 -16.65
N LEU A 105 18.48 -15.10 -17.64
CA LEU A 105 19.14 -15.36 -18.93
C LEU A 105 19.43 -14.07 -19.71
N ALA A 106 18.69 -12.99 -19.44
CA ALA A 106 18.92 -11.68 -20.04
C ALA A 106 20.19 -10.98 -19.50
N ASP A 107 20.65 -11.36 -18.31
CA ASP A 107 21.89 -10.85 -17.70
C ASP A 107 22.67 -11.99 -17.04
N PRO A 108 23.34 -12.84 -17.84
CA PRO A 108 24.02 -14.04 -17.34
C PRO A 108 25.27 -13.73 -16.53
N LEU A 109 25.78 -12.50 -16.60
CA LEU A 109 26.99 -12.04 -15.90
C LEU A 109 26.70 -11.46 -14.51
N ASN A 110 25.43 -11.38 -14.10
CA ASN A 110 25.06 -10.94 -12.76
C ASN A 110 25.48 -11.98 -11.70
N MET A 111 26.73 -11.92 -11.27
CA MET A 111 27.30 -12.86 -10.30
C MET A 111 26.63 -12.75 -8.94
N THR A 112 26.20 -11.56 -8.51
CA THR A 112 25.53 -11.36 -7.21
C THR A 112 24.24 -12.16 -7.14
N ALA A 113 23.35 -12.02 -8.13
CA ALA A 113 22.09 -12.74 -8.18
C ALA A 113 22.31 -14.26 -8.21
N ARG A 114 23.27 -14.73 -9.02
CA ARG A 114 23.61 -16.15 -9.13
C ARG A 114 24.17 -16.74 -7.83
N ILE A 115 25.06 -16.01 -7.14
CA ILE A 115 25.61 -16.44 -5.86
C ILE A 115 24.49 -16.51 -4.81
N ILE A 116 23.58 -15.52 -4.76
CA ILE A 116 22.43 -15.55 -3.84
C ILE A 116 21.54 -16.76 -4.14
N ASP A 117 21.19 -16.99 -5.41
CA ASP A 117 20.33 -18.11 -5.81
C ASP A 117 20.90 -19.49 -5.45
N LEU A 118 22.23 -19.61 -5.38
CA LEU A 118 22.94 -20.86 -5.05
C LEU A 118 23.17 -21.03 -3.55
N ILE A 119 23.58 -19.98 -2.85
CA ILE A 119 24.08 -20.06 -1.47
C ILE A 119 22.99 -19.73 -0.45
N SER A 120 22.12 -18.77 -0.75
CA SER A 120 21.08 -18.28 0.15
C SER A 120 19.80 -17.98 -0.62
N PRO A 121 19.12 -19.00 -1.18
CA PRO A 121 17.95 -18.82 -2.02
C PRO A 121 16.85 -18.07 -1.27
N ILE A 122 16.18 -17.15 -1.97
CA ILE A 122 15.08 -16.35 -1.42
C ILE A 122 13.76 -16.94 -1.89
N GLY A 123 12.83 -17.19 -0.97
CA GLY A 123 11.47 -17.62 -1.27
C GLY A 123 10.43 -16.53 -1.01
N LYS A 124 9.20 -16.74 -1.51
CA LYS A 124 8.07 -15.86 -1.18
C LYS A 124 7.74 -15.94 0.31
N GLY A 125 7.78 -14.80 0.99
CA GLY A 125 7.61 -14.73 2.46
C GLY A 125 8.92 -14.93 3.25
N GLN A 126 10.07 -15.04 2.58
CA GLN A 126 11.37 -15.15 3.25
C GLN A 126 11.66 -13.91 4.10
N ARG A 127 12.17 -14.13 5.32
CA ARG A 127 12.68 -13.08 6.22
C ARG A 127 14.19 -13.24 6.35
N GLY A 128 14.93 -12.48 5.55
CA GLY A 128 16.39 -12.50 5.52
C GLY A 128 16.99 -11.21 6.10
N ILE A 129 18.28 -11.25 6.40
CA ILE A 129 19.07 -10.07 6.78
C ILE A 129 20.38 -10.09 6.00
N ILE A 130 20.73 -8.96 5.38
CA ILE A 130 22.03 -8.76 4.74
C ILE A 130 22.94 -8.13 5.79
N VAL A 131 23.79 -8.95 6.41
CA VAL A 131 24.76 -8.48 7.39
C VAL A 131 26.02 -8.06 6.64
N SER A 132 26.44 -6.82 6.80
CA SER A 132 27.76 -6.41 6.31
C SER A 132 28.35 -5.23 7.08
N PRO A 133 29.68 -5.11 7.16
CA PRO A 133 30.35 -3.95 7.73
C PRO A 133 30.21 -2.70 6.83
N PRO A 134 30.60 -1.51 7.32
CA PRO A 134 30.69 -0.31 6.50
C PRO A 134 31.59 -0.53 5.27
N LYS A 135 31.24 0.09 4.14
CA LYS A 135 31.97 0.03 2.85
C LYS A 135 32.11 -1.37 2.21
N ALA A 136 31.31 -2.35 2.62
CA ALA A 136 31.31 -3.70 2.02
C ALA A 136 30.40 -3.87 0.78
N GLY A 137 29.71 -2.80 0.34
CA GLY A 137 28.81 -2.85 -0.82
C GLY A 137 27.43 -3.43 -0.52
N LYS A 138 26.77 -2.95 0.55
CA LYS A 138 25.32 -3.13 0.73
C LYS A 138 24.54 -2.32 -0.29
#